data_AF-A0A2M6W007-F1
#
_entry.id   AF-A0A2M6W007-F1
#
_cell.length_a   1.000
_cell.length_b   1.000
_cell.length_c   1.000
_cell.angle_alpha   90.00
_cell.angle_beta   90.00
_cell.angle_gamma   90.00
#
_symmetry.space_group_name_H-M   'P 1'
#
loop_
_entity.id
_entity.type
_entity.pdbx_description
1 polymer ?
#
loop_
_entity_poly.entity_id
_entity_poly.type
_entity_poly.pdbx_seq_one_letter_code
_entity_poly.pdbx_strand_id
1 'polypeptide(L)'
;RGVTGGSVGGRAQYSVYSTRQDFELKEGEDMVVDVDADGVADLHIYAKTIDTKTGKVQTVVTNLAAFTFAINNNMSYTTSTVVSLRIRGYDNVTHMAISEEESFTNVSFIPFTPFVTYTFVSEVLGGKTLYVRLLTEDGYIAEVQDSIVLTPSFGICPLATEFLYRTSPTGPIYFVTHACKKTVLTDDALIRTYISDPAYIALVRKGDVDGIPDATGVVSVPRGPLYRPGNGSLIKTLAEPNVYFLFHNRYHWIASEEVFTGLKFLWSWIEEVSQTFIELREAGQDIGEGQGHLPGTVLVETSTRQYYVLAPHPANPDFVIKRPIEDMRALQELGYRQDRVIEMEHTDQYPYVGEPIVASYPRISLERDLHVGMSGEDVRALQELLLALGWYEHDEITGYYGVKTREAVAAYQHANGLDVTGLVTEETRRQLARE
;
A
#
# COMPACT_ATOMS: atom_id res chain seq x y z
N ARG A 1 -15.72 4.85 4.71
CA ARG A 1 -15.42 3.88 3.63
C ARG A 1 -16.74 3.28 3.14
N GLY A 2 -17.50 4.05 2.35
CA GLY A 2 -18.77 3.60 1.78
C GLY A 2 -18.61 3.22 0.31
N VAL A 3 -19.53 2.42 -0.20
CA VAL A 3 -19.76 2.25 -1.64
C VAL A 3 -21.21 2.68 -1.87
N THR A 4 -21.43 3.67 -2.72
CA THR A 4 -22.77 4.02 -3.20
C THR A 4 -22.97 3.42 -4.58
N GLY A 5 -24.16 2.89 -4.84
CA GLY A 5 -24.49 2.20 -6.06
C GLY A 5 -25.80 2.75 -6.65
N GLY A 6 -25.76 3.18 -7.90
CA GLY A 6 -26.93 3.61 -8.67
C GLY A 6 -26.99 2.92 -10.03
N SER A 7 -28.09 3.05 -10.76
CA SER A 7 -28.19 2.49 -12.12
C SER A 7 -28.43 3.59 -13.16
N VAL A 8 -27.63 3.56 -14.23
CA VAL A 8 -27.83 4.39 -15.43
C VAL A 8 -27.70 3.50 -16.66
N GLY A 9 -28.73 3.49 -17.52
CA GLY A 9 -28.69 2.76 -18.79
C GLY A 9 -28.48 1.24 -18.69
N GLY A 10 -28.92 0.60 -17.59
CA GLY A 10 -28.74 -0.84 -17.36
C GLY A 10 -27.36 -1.24 -16.85
N ARG A 11 -26.53 -0.27 -16.47
CA ARG A 11 -25.27 -0.49 -15.76
C ARG A 11 -25.38 0.02 -14.34
N ALA A 12 -24.67 -0.62 -13.43
CA ALA A 12 -24.51 -0.17 -12.06
C ALA A 12 -23.31 0.78 -12.01
N GLN A 13 -23.52 2.00 -11.53
CA GLN A 13 -22.49 2.99 -11.25
C GLN A 13 -22.14 2.95 -9.77
N TYR A 14 -20.85 2.85 -9.48
CA TYR A 14 -20.33 2.79 -8.13
C TYR A 14 -19.34 3.91 -7.87
N SER A 15 -19.40 4.48 -6.67
CA SER A 15 -18.41 5.43 -6.16
C SER A 15 -17.82 4.92 -4.85
N VAL A 16 -16.49 4.90 -4.75
CA VAL A 16 -15.73 4.49 -3.55
C VAL A 16 -15.09 5.72 -2.90
N TYR A 17 -15.29 5.93 -1.60
CA TYR A 17 -15.00 7.21 -0.92
C TYR A 17 -13.70 7.24 -0.08
N SER A 18 -12.57 6.77 -0.61
CA SER A 18 -11.23 7.08 -0.07
C SER A 18 -10.45 7.99 -1.03
N THR A 19 -10.51 7.62 -2.30
CA THR A 19 -10.19 8.36 -3.51
C THR A 19 -11.38 8.10 -4.41
N ARG A 20 -12.14 9.14 -4.81
CA ARG A 20 -13.37 8.94 -5.58
C ARG A 20 -13.03 8.26 -6.91
N GLN A 21 -13.26 6.95 -6.97
CA GLN A 21 -13.17 6.16 -8.17
C GLN A 21 -14.60 5.80 -8.59
N ASP A 22 -14.97 6.27 -9.77
CA ASP A 22 -16.27 5.99 -10.38
C ASP A 22 -16.08 4.88 -11.42
N PHE A 23 -16.87 3.82 -11.33
CA PHE A 23 -16.82 2.73 -12.29
C PHE A 23 -18.18 2.10 -12.56
N GLU A 24 -18.27 1.41 -13.70
CA GLU A 24 -19.50 0.77 -14.17
C GLU A 24 -19.34 -0.75 -14.22
N LEU A 25 -20.29 -1.47 -13.62
CA LEU A 25 -20.42 -2.92 -13.76
C LEU A 25 -21.79 -3.28 -14.37
N LYS A 26 -21.81 -4.32 -15.19
CA LYS A 26 -23.06 -4.99 -15.60
C LYS A 26 -23.47 -6.01 -14.54
N GLU A 27 -24.73 -6.44 -14.61
CA GLU A 27 -25.20 -7.56 -13.79
C GLU A 27 -24.33 -8.80 -14.02
N GLY A 28 -23.83 -9.38 -12.94
CA GLY A 28 -22.92 -10.51 -12.97
C GLY A 28 -21.44 -10.16 -13.14
N GLU A 29 -21.09 -8.88 -13.31
CA GLU A 29 -19.69 -8.43 -13.34
C GLU A 29 -19.19 -8.04 -11.94
N ASP A 30 -17.88 -8.13 -11.76
CA ASP A 30 -17.18 -7.81 -10.53
C ASP A 30 -15.88 -7.04 -10.77
N MET A 31 -15.36 -6.44 -9.70
CA MET A 31 -14.12 -5.65 -9.72
C MET A 31 -13.43 -5.67 -8.37
N VAL A 32 -12.09 -5.61 -8.40
CA VAL A 32 -11.26 -5.34 -7.23
C VAL A 32 -10.79 -3.89 -7.25
N VAL A 33 -10.81 -3.23 -6.10
CA VAL A 33 -10.44 -1.82 -5.93
C VAL A 33 -9.36 -1.74 -4.86
N ASP A 34 -8.21 -1.20 -5.24
CA ASP A 34 -7.16 -0.73 -4.34
C ASP A 34 -7.51 0.72 -3.94
N VAL A 35 -7.87 0.87 -2.67
CA VAL A 35 -8.55 2.06 -2.10
C VAL A 35 -7.52 3.07 -1.59
N ASP A 36 -6.31 2.64 -1.25
CA ASP A 36 -5.21 3.50 -0.81
C ASP A 36 -4.00 3.54 -1.77
N ALA A 37 -4.13 2.88 -2.93
CA ALA A 37 -3.16 2.85 -4.02
C ALA A 37 -1.80 2.26 -3.60
N ASP A 38 -1.79 1.32 -2.64
CA ASP A 38 -0.56 0.67 -2.17
C ASP A 38 -0.12 -0.53 -3.04
N GLY A 39 -0.90 -0.84 -4.09
CA GLY A 39 -0.70 -1.97 -5.00
C GLY A 39 -1.41 -3.25 -4.57
N VAL A 40 -2.21 -3.24 -3.49
CA VAL A 40 -2.98 -4.37 -2.97
C VAL A 40 -4.47 -4.04 -3.05
N ALA A 41 -5.27 -4.99 -3.54
CA ALA A 41 -6.71 -4.79 -3.59
C ALA A 41 -7.34 -4.78 -2.18
N ASP A 42 -8.11 -3.74 -1.87
CA ASP A 42 -8.77 -3.54 -0.57
C ASP A 42 -10.24 -3.97 -0.56
N LEU A 43 -10.92 -3.80 -1.68
CA LEU A 43 -12.34 -4.09 -1.83
C LEU A 43 -12.57 -4.96 -3.05
N HIS A 44 -13.55 -5.85 -2.94
CA HIS A 44 -14.17 -6.50 -4.08
C HIS A 44 -15.63 -6.10 -4.16
N ILE A 45 -16.10 -5.76 -5.35
CA ILE A 45 -17.44 -5.25 -5.59
C ILE A 45 -18.07 -6.09 -6.70
N TYR A 46 -19.17 -6.76 -6.36
CA TYR A 46 -19.92 -7.63 -7.28
C TYR A 46 -21.34 -7.11 -7.49
N ALA A 47 -21.70 -6.85 -8.74
CA ALA A 47 -23.03 -6.41 -9.12
C ALA A 47 -23.97 -7.62 -9.28
N LYS A 48 -24.69 -7.98 -8.21
CA LYS A 48 -25.52 -9.19 -8.16
C LYS A 48 -26.78 -9.09 -9.02
N THR A 49 -27.57 -8.02 -8.85
CA THR A 49 -28.77 -7.76 -9.68
C THR A 49 -28.93 -6.26 -9.96
N ILE A 50 -29.40 -5.92 -11.16
CA ILE A 50 -29.69 -4.53 -11.55
C ILE A 50 -31.17 -4.43 -11.95
N ASP A 51 -32.00 -3.83 -11.09
CA ASP A 51 -33.39 -3.55 -11.43
C ASP A 51 -33.49 -2.26 -12.27
N THR A 52 -33.56 -2.44 -13.57
CA THR A 52 -33.67 -1.34 -14.56
C THR A 52 -34.96 -0.52 -14.45
N LYS A 53 -36.00 -1.00 -13.77
CA LYS A 53 -37.27 -0.27 -13.59
C LYS A 53 -37.26 0.63 -12.36
N THR A 54 -36.60 0.18 -11.29
CA THR A 54 -36.52 0.94 -10.03
C THR A 54 -35.20 1.67 -9.85
N GLY A 55 -34.21 1.39 -10.70
CA GLY A 55 -32.85 1.91 -10.60
C GLY A 55 -32.04 1.31 -9.43
N LYS A 56 -32.58 0.31 -8.73
CA LYS A 56 -31.92 -0.31 -7.58
C LYS A 56 -30.90 -1.35 -8.03
N VAL A 57 -29.72 -1.28 -7.43
CA VAL A 57 -28.64 -2.25 -7.61
C VAL A 57 -28.47 -3.05 -6.33
N GLN A 58 -28.41 -4.37 -6.44
CA GLN A 58 -27.91 -5.22 -5.35
C GLN A 58 -26.43 -5.49 -5.57
N THR A 59 -25.64 -5.19 -4.55
CA THR A 59 -24.18 -5.27 -4.61
C THR A 59 -23.68 -6.03 -3.41
N VAL A 60 -22.70 -6.91 -3.66
CA VAL A 60 -21.89 -7.50 -2.59
C VAL A 60 -20.58 -6.73 -2.55
N VAL A 61 -20.25 -6.16 -1.39
CA VAL A 61 -18.97 -5.50 -1.15
C VAL A 61 -18.20 -6.33 -0.14
N THR A 62 -17.06 -6.86 -0.54
CA THR A 62 -16.18 -7.65 0.30
C THR A 62 -14.95 -6.82 0.67
N ASN A 63 -14.66 -6.69 1.97
CA ASN A 63 -13.43 -6.07 2.43
C ASN A 63 -12.28 -7.08 2.33
N LEU A 64 -11.42 -6.90 1.33
CA LEU A 64 -10.29 -7.78 1.05
C LEU A 64 -9.18 -7.66 2.11
N ALA A 65 -9.01 -6.47 2.69
CA ALA A 65 -8.05 -6.25 3.77
C ALA A 65 -8.38 -7.01 5.07
N ALA A 66 -9.59 -7.60 5.18
CA ALA A 66 -9.98 -8.45 6.30
C ALA A 66 -9.51 -9.92 6.15
N PHE A 67 -9.16 -10.35 4.94
CA PHE A 67 -8.59 -11.68 4.75
C PHE A 67 -7.13 -11.67 5.18
N THR A 68 -6.77 -12.56 6.08
CA THR A 68 -5.37 -12.73 6.50
C THR A 68 -4.98 -14.18 6.36
N PHE A 69 -3.81 -14.44 5.80
CA PHE A 69 -3.25 -15.77 5.71
C PHE A 69 -1.83 -15.73 6.27
N ALA A 70 -1.51 -16.73 7.09
CA ALA A 70 -0.27 -16.82 7.81
C ALA A 70 0.24 -18.27 7.85
N ILE A 71 1.45 -18.48 7.37
CA ILE A 71 2.22 -19.70 7.53
C ILE A 71 3.00 -19.61 8.85
N ASN A 72 2.79 -20.58 9.71
CA ASN A 72 3.37 -20.68 11.04
C ASN A 72 3.17 -19.45 11.93
N ASN A 73 2.06 -18.73 11.75
CA ASN A 73 1.82 -17.41 12.36
C ASN A 73 2.81 -16.33 11.84
N ASN A 74 2.99 -16.25 10.51
CA ASN A 74 3.90 -15.33 9.84
C ASN A 74 5.34 -15.51 10.32
N MET A 75 5.88 -16.73 10.29
CA MET A 75 7.33 -16.91 10.45
C MET A 75 7.99 -16.81 9.07
N SER A 76 9.12 -16.10 8.94
CA SER A 76 9.92 -16.17 7.69
C SER A 76 10.63 -17.48 7.48
N TYR A 77 10.83 -18.30 8.51
CA TYR A 77 11.60 -19.54 8.37
C TYR A 77 10.92 -20.72 9.03
N THR A 78 11.10 -21.89 8.44
CA THR A 78 10.75 -23.18 9.03
C THR A 78 11.87 -24.17 8.78
N THR A 79 12.09 -25.07 9.73
CA THR A 79 12.95 -26.25 9.52
C THR A 79 12.15 -27.50 9.18
N SER A 80 10.82 -27.37 9.14
CA SER A 80 9.90 -28.45 8.84
C SER A 80 9.21 -28.17 7.51
N THR A 81 9.10 -29.21 6.69
CA THR A 81 8.22 -29.23 5.51
C THR A 81 6.74 -29.21 5.89
N VAL A 82 6.42 -29.48 7.16
CA VAL A 82 5.07 -29.37 7.72
C VAL A 82 4.92 -28.01 8.40
N VAL A 83 3.94 -27.24 7.95
CA VAL A 83 3.63 -25.91 8.47
C VAL A 83 2.19 -25.84 8.95
N SER A 84 1.93 -24.96 9.91
CA SER A 84 0.59 -24.59 10.35
C SER A 84 0.12 -23.39 9.55
N LEU A 85 -1.10 -23.42 9.07
CA LEU A 85 -1.75 -22.35 8.33
C LEU A 85 -2.83 -21.75 9.21
N ARG A 86 -2.83 -20.43 9.32
CA ARG A 86 -3.88 -19.66 9.96
C ARG A 86 -4.51 -18.75 8.93
N ILE A 87 -5.81 -18.93 8.70
CA ILE A 87 -6.57 -18.19 7.70
C ILE A 87 -7.73 -17.51 8.42
N ARG A 88 -7.82 -16.19 8.27
CA ARG A 88 -9.00 -15.42 8.65
C ARG A 88 -9.80 -15.16 7.39
N GLY A 89 -11.01 -15.71 7.37
CA GLY A 89 -12.05 -15.38 6.39
C GLY A 89 -13.10 -14.46 7.02
N TYR A 90 -13.96 -13.91 6.17
CA TYR A 90 -15.22 -13.31 6.61
C TYR A 90 -16.24 -14.40 6.97
N ASP A 91 -17.30 -14.04 7.70
CA ASP A 91 -18.31 -15.01 8.19
C ASP A 91 -19.02 -15.77 7.05
N ASN A 92 -18.98 -15.27 5.82
CA ASN A 92 -19.59 -15.89 4.64
C ASN A 92 -18.61 -16.74 3.79
N VAL A 93 -17.38 -16.99 4.23
CA VAL A 93 -16.46 -17.91 3.54
C VAL A 93 -16.91 -19.35 3.81
N THR A 94 -17.19 -20.10 2.74
CA THR A 94 -17.72 -21.47 2.83
C THR A 94 -16.65 -22.51 2.52
N HIS A 95 -15.78 -22.24 1.56
CA HIS A 95 -14.75 -23.18 1.10
C HIS A 95 -13.41 -22.48 0.89
N MET A 96 -12.35 -23.29 0.82
CA MET A 96 -11.00 -22.85 0.52
C MET A 96 -10.27 -23.85 -0.38
N ALA A 97 -9.26 -23.41 -1.11
CA ALA A 97 -8.30 -24.27 -1.82
C ALA A 97 -6.88 -23.79 -1.49
N ILE A 98 -5.92 -24.70 -1.34
CA ILE A 98 -4.51 -24.37 -1.02
C ILE A 98 -3.61 -24.96 -2.11
N SER A 99 -2.63 -24.20 -2.57
CA SER A 99 -1.70 -24.59 -3.64
C SER A 99 -0.30 -24.03 -3.41
N GLU A 100 0.74 -24.74 -3.85
CA GLU A 100 2.10 -24.19 -4.05
C GLU A 100 2.25 -23.47 -5.40
N GLU A 101 1.28 -23.65 -6.30
CA GLU A 101 1.25 -23.07 -7.63
C GLU A 101 0.12 -22.03 -7.73
N GLU A 102 0.44 -20.82 -8.18
CA GLU A 102 -0.51 -19.70 -8.33
C GLU A 102 -1.71 -20.06 -9.25
N SER A 103 -1.52 -21.00 -10.18
CA SER A 103 -2.57 -21.44 -11.10
C SER A 103 -3.70 -22.26 -10.45
N PHE A 104 -3.46 -22.88 -9.29
CA PHE A 104 -4.34 -23.89 -8.67
C PHE A 104 -4.74 -25.04 -9.62
N THR A 105 -3.89 -25.38 -10.59
CA THR A 105 -4.18 -26.46 -11.55
C THR A 105 -4.42 -27.77 -10.81
N ASN A 106 -5.58 -28.41 -11.04
CA ASN A 106 -6.02 -29.65 -10.37
C ASN A 106 -6.24 -29.54 -8.84
N VAL A 107 -6.37 -28.34 -8.28
CA VAL A 107 -6.70 -28.16 -6.86
C VAL A 107 -8.21 -28.03 -6.70
N SER A 108 -8.79 -28.82 -5.78
CA SER A 108 -10.23 -28.77 -5.47
C SER A 108 -10.49 -27.94 -4.21
N PHE A 109 -11.67 -27.29 -4.17
CA PHE A 109 -12.15 -26.62 -2.96
C PHE A 109 -12.52 -27.65 -1.87
N ILE A 110 -12.13 -27.33 -0.64
CA ILE A 110 -12.46 -28.04 0.60
C ILE A 110 -13.24 -27.11 1.53
N PRO A 111 -14.01 -27.61 2.51
CA PRO A 111 -14.68 -26.75 3.49
C PRO A 111 -13.72 -25.82 4.21
N PHE A 112 -14.12 -24.57 4.41
CA PHE A 112 -13.27 -23.56 5.04
C PHE A 112 -12.89 -23.99 6.46
N THR A 113 -11.58 -24.01 6.73
CA THR A 113 -11.03 -24.33 8.04
C THR A 113 -10.01 -23.24 8.42
N PRO A 114 -10.24 -22.46 9.50
CA PRO A 114 -9.38 -21.32 9.84
C PRO A 114 -7.99 -21.73 10.33
N PHE A 115 -7.80 -22.99 10.73
CA PHE A 115 -6.53 -23.56 11.15
C PHE A 115 -6.32 -24.93 10.52
N VAL A 116 -5.27 -25.09 9.70
CA VAL A 116 -4.97 -26.35 9.03
C VAL A 116 -3.46 -26.56 8.95
N THR A 117 -3.00 -27.81 8.88
CA THR A 117 -1.58 -28.10 8.61
C THR A 117 -1.38 -28.37 7.13
N TYR A 118 -0.30 -27.88 6.56
CA TYR A 118 0.09 -28.12 5.17
C TYR A 118 1.50 -28.72 5.13
N THR A 119 1.72 -29.66 4.21
CA THR A 119 3.04 -30.25 3.98
C THR A 119 3.50 -29.88 2.59
N PHE A 120 4.62 -29.16 2.49
CA PHE A 120 5.23 -28.82 1.20
C PHE A 120 5.58 -30.09 0.41
N VAL A 121 5.20 -30.11 -0.86
CA VAL A 121 5.47 -31.20 -1.81
C VAL A 121 6.97 -31.29 -2.10
N SER A 122 7.65 -30.14 -2.20
CA SER A 122 9.08 -30.07 -2.44
C SER A 122 9.87 -29.87 -1.14
N GLU A 123 10.84 -30.76 -0.88
CA GLU A 123 11.78 -30.65 0.25
C GLU A 123 12.99 -29.74 -0.06
N VAL A 124 13.05 -29.15 -1.26
CA VAL A 124 14.14 -28.24 -1.64
C VAL A 124 14.14 -27.01 -0.72
N LEU A 125 15.31 -26.68 -0.17
CA LEU A 125 15.52 -25.52 0.69
C LEU A 125 15.29 -24.20 -0.08
N GLY A 126 14.96 -23.13 0.65
CA GLY A 126 14.72 -21.81 0.09
C GLY A 126 13.27 -21.35 0.24
N GLY A 127 12.91 -20.28 -0.49
CA GLY A 127 11.57 -19.70 -0.44
C GLY A 127 10.48 -20.70 -0.84
N LYS A 128 9.39 -20.70 -0.07
CA LYS A 128 8.16 -21.43 -0.30
C LYS A 128 7.02 -20.43 -0.25
N THR A 129 6.10 -20.51 -1.20
CA THR A 129 4.89 -19.69 -1.22
C THR A 129 3.69 -20.61 -1.24
N LEU A 130 2.68 -20.30 -0.44
CA LEU A 130 1.37 -20.92 -0.54
C LEU A 130 0.36 -19.89 -0.98
N TYR A 131 -0.51 -20.31 -1.87
CA TYR A 131 -1.65 -19.56 -2.35
C TYR A 131 -2.90 -20.21 -1.76
N VAL A 132 -3.82 -19.39 -1.28
CA VAL A 132 -5.13 -19.82 -0.78
C VAL A 132 -6.23 -19.08 -1.51
N ARG A 133 -7.13 -19.84 -2.14
CA ARG A 133 -8.41 -19.33 -2.66
C ARG A 133 -9.48 -19.50 -1.60
N LEU A 134 -10.28 -18.48 -1.37
CA LEU A 134 -11.39 -18.46 -0.41
C LEU A 134 -12.70 -18.21 -1.16
N LEU A 135 -13.58 -19.20 -1.18
CA LEU A 135 -14.88 -19.13 -1.82
C LEU A 135 -15.95 -18.70 -0.80
N THR A 136 -16.59 -17.58 -1.08
CA THR A 136 -17.71 -17.05 -0.31
C THR A 136 -19.04 -17.69 -0.71
N GLU A 137 -20.06 -17.60 0.14
CA GLU A 137 -21.43 -18.05 -0.14
C GLU A 137 -22.02 -17.40 -1.40
N ASP A 138 -21.65 -16.14 -1.67
CA ASP A 138 -22.08 -15.39 -2.86
C ASP A 138 -21.30 -15.76 -4.14
N GLY A 139 -20.36 -16.71 -4.07
CA GLY A 139 -19.62 -17.21 -5.22
C GLY A 139 -18.34 -16.45 -5.57
N TYR A 140 -17.98 -15.41 -4.81
CA TYR A 140 -16.71 -14.71 -4.98
C TYR A 140 -15.53 -15.55 -4.47
N ILE A 141 -14.42 -15.52 -5.21
CA ILE A 141 -13.15 -16.15 -4.85
C ILE A 141 -12.13 -15.05 -4.51
N ALA A 142 -11.77 -14.94 -3.24
CA ALA A 142 -10.64 -14.13 -2.80
C ALA A 142 -9.36 -14.96 -2.87
N GLU A 143 -8.23 -14.33 -3.18
CA GLU A 143 -6.91 -14.96 -3.16
C GLU A 143 -6.03 -14.27 -2.13
N VAL A 144 -5.41 -15.07 -1.27
CA VAL A 144 -4.41 -14.63 -0.31
C VAL A 144 -3.20 -15.54 -0.42
N GLN A 145 -2.03 -15.00 -0.14
CA GLN A 145 -0.80 -15.76 -0.17
C GLN A 145 0.08 -15.38 1.00
N ASP A 146 0.97 -16.29 1.36
CA ASP A 146 2.03 -16.05 2.32
C ASP A 146 3.24 -16.91 1.95
N SER A 147 4.41 -16.48 2.40
CA SER A 147 5.68 -17.10 2.04
C SER A 147 6.53 -17.36 3.28
N ILE A 148 7.26 -18.46 3.25
CA ILE A 148 8.19 -18.90 4.28
C ILE A 148 9.43 -19.50 3.64
N VAL A 149 10.59 -19.38 4.27
CA VAL A 149 11.85 -19.98 3.81
C VAL A 149 12.08 -21.29 4.55
N LEU A 150 12.17 -22.41 3.81
CA LEU A 150 12.56 -23.70 4.35
C LEU A 150 14.08 -23.78 4.48
N THR A 151 14.58 -23.94 5.70
CA THR A 151 16.01 -23.97 6.04
C THR A 151 16.36 -25.22 6.87
N PRO A 152 17.56 -25.82 6.75
CA PRO A 152 17.92 -27.01 7.54
C PRO A 152 18.04 -26.72 9.05
N SER A 153 18.26 -25.46 9.44
CA SER A 153 18.29 -25.00 10.83
C SER A 153 18.08 -23.49 10.91
N PHE A 154 17.68 -22.96 12.06
CA PHE A 154 17.65 -21.51 12.31
C PHE A 154 19.06 -20.91 12.55
N GLY A 155 20.13 -21.66 12.26
CA GLY A 155 21.49 -21.30 12.63
C GLY A 155 21.69 -21.34 14.15
N ILE A 156 22.41 -20.36 14.71
CA ILE A 156 22.70 -20.24 16.15
C ILE A 156 21.49 -19.69 16.93
N CYS A 157 20.48 -19.13 16.25
CA CYS A 157 19.39 -18.41 16.92
C CYS A 157 18.21 -19.30 17.31
N PRO A 158 17.68 -19.19 18.55
CA PRO A 158 16.48 -19.92 18.98
C PRO A 158 15.21 -19.62 18.17
N LEU A 159 15.08 -18.41 17.62
CA LEU A 159 13.94 -17.98 16.80
C LEU A 159 14.47 -17.33 15.51
N ALA A 160 13.61 -17.22 14.49
CA ALA A 160 13.98 -16.50 13.28
C ALA A 160 14.31 -15.03 13.59
N THR A 161 15.33 -14.52 12.90
CA THR A 161 15.77 -13.14 13.03
C THR A 161 14.95 -12.22 12.12
N GLU A 162 14.86 -10.96 12.51
CA GLU A 162 14.02 -9.91 11.93
C GLU A 162 12.51 -10.17 12.01
N PHE A 163 12.05 -10.81 13.09
CA PHE A 163 10.64 -11.15 13.34
C PHE A 163 10.09 -10.61 14.65
N LEU A 164 8.76 -10.46 14.69
CA LEU A 164 7.99 -10.08 15.87
C LEU A 164 7.43 -11.32 16.57
N TYR A 165 7.55 -11.35 17.89
CA TYR A 165 7.10 -12.46 18.74
C TYR A 165 6.42 -11.96 20.01
N ARG A 166 5.54 -12.79 20.57
CA ARG A 166 4.94 -12.62 21.90
C ARG A 166 5.01 -13.93 22.68
N THR A 167 5.04 -13.83 24.00
CA THR A 167 4.92 -15.00 24.89
C THR A 167 3.51 -15.17 25.48
N SER A 168 2.66 -14.15 25.32
CA SER A 168 1.24 -14.18 25.67
C SER A 168 0.46 -13.16 24.82
N PRO A 169 -0.86 -13.31 24.62
CA PRO A 169 -1.66 -12.41 23.79
C PRO A 169 -1.59 -10.93 24.20
N THR A 170 -1.42 -10.65 25.49
CA THR A 170 -1.32 -9.28 26.05
C THR A 170 0.10 -8.91 26.45
N GLY A 171 1.09 -9.75 26.13
CA GLY A 171 2.49 -9.53 26.47
C GLY A 171 3.19 -8.52 25.56
N PRO A 172 4.42 -8.12 25.92
CA PRO A 172 5.23 -7.26 25.08
C PRO A 172 5.54 -7.93 23.74
N ILE A 173 5.68 -7.11 22.69
CA ILE A 173 6.17 -7.54 21.38
C ILE A 173 7.70 -7.53 21.44
N TYR A 174 8.31 -8.68 21.17
CA TYR A 174 9.75 -8.81 21.01
C TYR A 174 10.11 -8.80 19.54
N PHE A 175 11.04 -7.94 19.15
CA PHE A 175 11.73 -8.04 17.87
C PHE A 175 13.04 -8.81 18.07
N VAL A 176 13.27 -9.84 17.27
CA VAL A 176 14.56 -10.55 17.22
C VAL A 176 15.38 -9.94 16.10
N THR A 177 16.57 -9.43 16.39
CA THR A 177 17.45 -8.75 15.42
C THR A 177 18.19 -9.74 14.53
N HIS A 178 18.73 -9.26 13.41
CA HIS A 178 19.61 -10.03 12.52
C HIS A 178 20.76 -10.75 13.28
N ALA A 179 21.34 -10.07 14.28
CA ALA A 179 22.44 -10.60 15.10
C ALA A 179 22.01 -11.55 16.22
N CYS A 180 20.78 -12.07 16.17
CA CYS A 180 20.17 -12.92 17.21
C CYS A 180 20.22 -12.27 18.61
N LYS A 181 19.70 -11.05 18.70
CA LYS A 181 19.40 -10.38 19.97
C LYS A 181 17.91 -10.05 20.03
N LYS A 182 17.34 -9.88 21.21
CA LYS A 182 15.95 -9.44 21.34
C LYS A 182 15.84 -8.03 21.88
N THR A 183 14.84 -7.29 21.44
CA THR A 183 14.43 -6.02 22.03
C THR A 183 12.92 -5.94 22.10
N VAL A 184 12.37 -5.15 23.03
CA VAL A 184 10.93 -4.87 23.05
C VAL A 184 10.64 -3.79 22.02
N LEU A 185 9.72 -4.07 21.10
CA LEU A 185 9.27 -3.11 20.11
C LEU A 185 7.95 -2.48 20.56
N THR A 186 7.91 -1.14 20.60
CA THR A 186 6.75 -0.35 21.02
C THR A 186 6.30 0.67 19.97
N ASP A 187 7.07 0.84 18.90
CA ASP A 187 6.71 1.73 17.80
C ASP A 187 5.63 1.08 16.93
N ASP A 188 4.40 1.56 17.06
CA ASP A 188 3.25 1.06 16.31
C ASP A 188 3.39 1.25 14.79
N ALA A 189 4.05 2.32 14.33
CA ALA A 189 4.28 2.52 12.91
C ALA A 189 5.23 1.46 12.36
N LEU A 190 6.28 1.13 13.12
CA LEU A 190 7.21 0.08 12.75
C LEU A 190 6.58 -1.30 12.83
N ILE A 191 5.78 -1.58 13.87
CA ILE A 191 5.03 -2.85 13.98
C ILE A 191 4.15 -3.06 12.74
N ARG A 192 3.47 -2.02 12.26
CA ARG A 192 2.64 -2.09 11.04
C ARG A 192 3.43 -2.44 9.77
N THR A 193 4.74 -2.16 9.73
CA THR A 193 5.57 -2.59 8.60
C THR A 193 5.88 -4.09 8.61
N TYR A 194 5.68 -4.78 9.73
CA TYR A 194 5.87 -6.23 9.86
C TYR A 194 4.56 -7.00 9.79
N ILE A 195 3.48 -6.41 10.29
CA ILE A 195 2.18 -7.09 10.39
C ILE A 195 1.02 -6.11 10.32
N SER A 196 -0.01 -6.45 9.56
CA SER A 196 -1.20 -5.62 9.39
C SER A 196 -2.07 -5.55 10.66
N ASP A 197 -2.21 -6.68 11.37
CA ASP A 197 -2.93 -6.76 12.65
C ASP A 197 -2.04 -7.38 13.75
N PRO A 198 -1.65 -6.62 14.80
CA PRO A 198 -0.82 -7.09 15.90
C PRO A 198 -1.37 -8.29 16.67
N ALA A 199 -2.67 -8.60 16.57
CA ALA A 199 -3.25 -9.82 17.17
C ALA A 199 -2.70 -11.11 16.57
N TYR A 200 -2.02 -11.03 15.42
CA TYR A 200 -1.44 -12.17 14.71
C TYR A 200 0.06 -12.37 14.95
N ILE A 201 0.68 -11.56 15.81
CA ILE A 201 2.08 -11.74 16.17
C ILE A 201 2.28 -13.14 16.78
N ALA A 202 3.30 -13.85 16.29
CA ALA A 202 3.56 -15.24 16.65
C ALA A 202 3.70 -15.43 18.17
N LEU A 203 2.88 -16.33 18.74
CA LEU A 203 2.98 -16.75 20.13
C LEU A 203 3.98 -17.91 20.25
N VAL A 204 5.05 -17.68 21.00
CA VAL A 204 6.14 -18.63 21.22
C VAL A 204 6.28 -18.97 22.70
N ARG A 205 6.99 -20.06 23.02
CA ARG A 205 7.21 -20.41 24.42
C ARG A 205 8.13 -19.36 25.04
N LYS A 206 7.87 -19.03 26.30
CA LYS A 206 8.71 -18.09 27.05
C LYS A 206 10.19 -18.50 27.05
N GLY A 207 10.48 -19.80 27.14
CA GLY A 207 11.85 -20.31 27.08
C GLY A 207 12.59 -20.03 25.77
N ASP A 208 11.88 -19.98 24.64
CA ASP A 208 12.49 -19.72 23.33
C ASP A 208 12.94 -18.26 23.24
N VAL A 209 12.11 -17.32 23.72
CA VAL A 209 12.47 -15.90 23.82
C VAL A 209 13.53 -15.65 24.88
N ASP A 210 13.42 -16.30 26.04
CA ASP A 210 14.39 -16.18 27.13
C ASP A 210 15.78 -16.72 26.75
N GLY A 211 15.85 -17.67 25.81
CA GLY A 211 17.10 -18.18 25.23
C GLY A 211 17.82 -17.18 24.31
N ILE A 212 17.17 -16.09 23.90
CA ILE A 212 17.77 -15.04 23.06
C ILE A 212 18.32 -13.93 23.97
N PRO A 213 19.61 -13.55 23.84
CA PRO A 213 20.18 -12.46 24.63
C PRO A 213 19.53 -11.11 24.30
N ASP A 214 19.37 -10.24 25.29
CA ASP A 214 18.88 -8.87 25.05
C ASP A 214 19.87 -8.07 24.19
N ALA A 215 19.32 -7.26 23.31
CA ALA A 215 20.08 -6.28 22.55
C ALA A 215 20.55 -5.16 23.49
N THR A 216 21.76 -4.67 23.28
CA THR A 216 22.37 -3.62 24.10
C THR A 216 22.52 -2.34 23.30
N GLY A 217 22.24 -1.18 23.91
CA GLY A 217 22.31 0.12 23.25
C GLY A 217 21.08 0.46 22.41
N VAL A 218 21.23 1.40 21.48
CA VAL A 218 20.17 1.77 20.52
C VAL A 218 20.09 0.68 19.46
N VAL A 219 18.94 0.01 19.37
CA VAL A 219 18.69 -1.04 18.39
C VAL A 219 18.05 -0.40 17.17
N SER A 220 18.76 -0.40 16.03
CA SER A 220 18.10 -0.13 14.75
C SER A 220 17.22 -1.31 14.40
N VAL A 221 15.93 -1.06 14.22
CA VAL A 221 14.97 -2.05 13.74
C VAL A 221 14.59 -1.62 12.32
N PRO A 222 14.91 -2.42 11.30
CA PRO A 222 14.62 -2.06 9.93
C PRO A 222 13.12 -2.12 9.67
N ARG A 223 12.65 -1.53 8.57
CA ARG A 223 11.24 -1.65 8.18
C ARG A 223 10.94 -3.05 7.65
N GLY A 224 9.83 -3.61 8.08
CA GLY A 224 9.45 -4.99 7.80
C GLY A 224 8.92 -5.24 6.38
N PRO A 225 8.53 -6.50 6.07
CA PRO A 225 8.14 -6.93 4.73
C PRO A 225 6.93 -6.21 4.12
N LEU A 226 6.00 -5.73 4.96
CA LEU A 226 4.80 -5.01 4.54
C LEU A 226 5.05 -3.52 4.32
N TYR A 227 6.27 -3.04 4.54
CA TYR A 227 6.62 -1.66 4.21
C TYR A 227 6.30 -1.36 2.73
N ARG A 228 5.88 -0.13 2.45
CA ARG A 228 5.57 0.39 1.12
C ARG A 228 6.40 1.66 0.90
N PRO A 229 7.65 1.53 0.42
CA PRO A 229 8.45 2.70 0.08
C PRO A 229 7.85 3.37 -1.15
N GLY A 230 7.93 4.70 -1.21
CA GLY A 230 7.54 5.42 -2.43
C GLY A 230 8.43 5.05 -3.62
N ASN A 231 7.94 5.28 -4.84
CA ASN A 231 8.72 5.04 -6.05
C ASN A 231 10.01 5.87 -6.04
N GLY A 232 11.12 5.25 -6.46
CA GLY A 232 12.45 5.88 -6.46
C GLY A 232 13.16 5.89 -5.10
N SER A 233 12.66 5.14 -4.12
CA SER A 233 13.31 5.00 -2.81
C SER A 233 14.66 4.28 -2.92
N LEU A 234 15.60 4.70 -2.08
CA LEU A 234 16.87 4.01 -1.87
C LEU A 234 16.77 3.17 -0.61
N ILE A 235 17.12 1.89 -0.68
CA ILE A 235 16.96 0.94 0.42
C ILE A 235 18.25 0.14 0.65
N LYS A 236 18.42 -0.37 1.87
CA LYS A 236 19.45 -1.37 2.20
C LYS A 236 18.97 -2.32 3.28
N THR A 237 19.60 -3.49 3.38
CA THR A 237 19.41 -4.40 4.52
C THR A 237 20.50 -4.19 5.57
N LEU A 238 20.30 -4.80 6.74
CA LEU A 238 21.33 -4.85 7.79
C LEU A 238 22.33 -5.98 7.57
N ALA A 239 22.00 -6.95 6.71
CA ALA A 239 22.82 -8.12 6.45
C ALA A 239 23.95 -7.82 5.45
N GLU A 240 23.69 -6.93 4.50
CA GLU A 240 24.58 -6.65 3.38
C GLU A 240 24.91 -5.15 3.25
N PRO A 241 26.11 -4.80 2.72
CA PRO A 241 26.50 -3.41 2.53
C PRO A 241 25.82 -2.76 1.31
N ASN A 242 25.16 -3.55 0.47
CA ASN A 242 24.60 -3.13 -0.81
C ASN A 242 23.47 -2.11 -0.63
N VAL A 243 23.45 -1.11 -1.53
CA VAL A 243 22.36 -0.13 -1.64
C VAL A 243 21.59 -0.42 -2.91
N TYR A 244 20.27 -0.37 -2.82
CA TYR A 244 19.38 -0.66 -3.92
C TYR A 244 18.47 0.53 -4.22
N PHE A 245 18.19 0.75 -5.50
CA PHE A 245 17.12 1.64 -5.96
C PHE A 245 15.84 0.83 -6.19
N LEU A 246 14.71 1.30 -5.67
CA LEU A 246 13.42 0.63 -5.82
C LEU A 246 12.55 1.31 -6.87
N PHE A 247 12.07 0.53 -7.83
CA PHE A 247 11.15 1.00 -8.85
C PHE A 247 10.22 -0.12 -9.34
N HIS A 248 8.90 0.15 -9.40
CA HIS A 248 7.87 -0.85 -9.76
C HIS A 248 8.02 -2.15 -8.97
N ASN A 249 8.24 -2.05 -7.66
CA ASN A 249 8.40 -3.20 -6.75
C ASN A 249 9.62 -4.11 -7.04
N ARG A 250 10.57 -3.67 -7.88
CA ARG A 250 11.85 -4.36 -8.12
C ARG A 250 13.01 -3.57 -7.56
N TYR A 251 13.98 -4.28 -6.99
CA TYR A 251 15.19 -3.68 -6.44
C TYR A 251 16.33 -3.77 -7.46
N HIS A 252 17.08 -2.67 -7.61
CA HIS A 252 18.18 -2.54 -8.55
C HIS A 252 19.45 -2.25 -7.76
N TRP A 253 20.43 -3.15 -7.77
CA TRP A 253 21.67 -2.94 -7.02
C TRP A 253 22.48 -1.79 -7.61
N ILE A 254 22.97 -0.88 -6.77
CA ILE A 254 23.88 0.19 -7.17
C ILE A 254 25.30 -0.33 -6.98
N ALA A 255 26.02 -0.54 -8.09
CA ALA A 255 27.24 -1.35 -8.12
C ALA A 255 28.37 -0.82 -7.22
N SER A 256 28.44 0.49 -6.98
CA SER A 256 29.48 1.09 -6.13
C SER A 256 29.09 2.46 -5.55
N GLU A 257 29.88 2.95 -4.59
CA GLU A 257 29.73 4.30 -4.03
C GLU A 257 29.99 5.39 -5.08
N GLU A 258 30.88 5.13 -6.03
CA GLU A 258 31.15 6.02 -7.16
C GLU A 258 29.92 6.15 -8.06
N VAL A 259 29.23 5.03 -8.36
CA VAL A 259 27.97 5.06 -9.11
C VAL A 259 26.90 5.81 -8.32
N PHE A 260 26.75 5.51 -7.03
CA PHE A 260 25.79 6.18 -6.14
C PHE A 260 25.98 7.70 -6.13
N THR A 261 27.22 8.15 -5.97
CA THR A 261 27.59 9.57 -5.93
C THR A 261 27.47 10.23 -7.31
N GLY A 262 27.84 9.50 -8.38
CA GLY A 262 27.71 9.96 -9.77
C GLY A 262 26.24 10.21 -10.17
N LEU A 263 25.32 9.41 -9.63
CA LEU A 263 23.87 9.59 -9.72
C LEU A 263 23.33 10.63 -8.73
N LYS A 264 24.21 11.37 -8.04
CA LYS A 264 23.83 12.43 -7.09
C LYS A 264 22.86 11.99 -5.99
N PHE A 265 22.81 10.70 -5.68
CA PHE A 265 22.02 10.21 -4.56
C PHE A 265 22.66 10.65 -3.25
N LEU A 266 21.82 10.87 -2.23
CA LEU A 266 22.29 11.26 -0.90
C LEU A 266 22.23 10.06 0.05
N TRP A 267 23.28 9.85 0.84
CA TRP A 267 23.32 8.78 1.83
C TRP A 267 22.20 8.87 2.87
N SER A 268 21.77 10.09 3.20
CA SER A 268 20.61 10.34 4.07
C SER A 268 19.28 9.91 3.46
N TRP A 269 19.26 9.54 2.17
CA TRP A 269 18.07 9.07 1.50
C TRP A 269 17.79 7.59 1.70
N ILE A 270 18.80 6.84 2.14
CA ILE A 270 18.74 5.38 2.26
C ILE A 270 17.84 5.01 3.44
N GLU A 271 16.95 4.07 3.16
CA GLU A 271 16.00 3.52 4.11
C GLU A 271 16.38 2.09 4.48
N GLU A 272 16.39 1.75 5.76
CA GLU A 272 16.70 0.39 6.22
C GLU A 272 15.45 -0.49 6.15
N VAL A 273 15.57 -1.64 5.48
CA VAL A 273 14.51 -2.65 5.32
C VAL A 273 15.01 -4.02 5.76
N SER A 274 14.08 -4.90 6.14
CA SER A 274 14.41 -6.27 6.55
C SER A 274 14.97 -7.08 5.37
N GLN A 275 15.75 -8.12 5.65
CA GLN A 275 16.23 -9.05 4.64
C GLN A 275 15.06 -9.70 3.90
N THR A 276 14.02 -10.12 4.63
CA THR A 276 12.79 -10.68 4.05
C THR A 276 12.09 -9.69 3.11
N PHE A 277 12.18 -8.37 3.34
CA PHE A 277 11.61 -7.39 2.42
C PHE A 277 12.20 -7.53 1.00
N ILE A 278 13.50 -7.76 0.88
CA ILE A 278 14.16 -7.95 -0.42
C ILE A 278 13.86 -9.34 -0.98
N GLU A 279 13.91 -10.39 -0.14
CA GLU A 279 13.71 -11.79 -0.57
C GLU A 279 12.30 -12.06 -1.15
N LEU A 280 11.30 -11.26 -0.78
CA LEU A 280 9.93 -11.35 -1.32
C LEU A 280 9.72 -10.60 -2.64
N ARG A 281 10.77 -9.99 -3.21
CA ARG A 281 10.69 -9.17 -4.42
C ARG A 281 11.62 -9.71 -5.50
N GLU A 282 11.30 -9.37 -6.73
CA GLU A 282 12.15 -9.71 -7.87
C GLU A 282 13.31 -8.71 -8.00
N ALA A 283 14.50 -9.24 -8.30
CA ALA A 283 15.64 -8.43 -8.68
C ALA A 283 15.39 -7.77 -10.04
N GLY A 284 15.69 -6.47 -10.12
CA GLY A 284 15.77 -5.72 -11.36
C GLY A 284 17.18 -5.76 -11.95
N GLN A 285 17.38 -5.00 -13.04
CA GLN A 285 18.71 -4.82 -13.62
C GLN A 285 19.58 -3.90 -12.75
N ASP A 286 20.79 -4.35 -12.42
CA ASP A 286 21.73 -3.55 -11.62
C ASP A 286 22.17 -2.26 -12.34
N ILE A 287 22.53 -1.26 -11.54
CA ILE A 287 22.99 0.06 -11.98
C ILE A 287 24.52 0.11 -11.89
N GLY A 288 25.17 0.04 -13.05
CA GLY A 288 26.62 0.07 -13.19
C GLY A 288 27.19 1.44 -13.57
N GLU A 289 28.52 1.49 -13.73
CA GLU A 289 29.21 2.70 -14.19
C GLU A 289 28.72 3.17 -15.57
N GLY A 290 28.55 4.49 -15.72
CA GLY A 290 28.13 5.11 -16.97
C GLY A 290 26.64 4.95 -17.31
N GLN A 291 25.87 4.20 -16.52
CA GLN A 291 24.41 4.19 -16.62
C GLN A 291 23.83 5.46 -15.98
N GLY A 292 22.86 6.08 -16.65
CA GLY A 292 22.12 7.22 -16.11
C GLY A 292 21.09 6.79 -15.08
N HIS A 293 20.38 7.77 -14.52
CA HIS A 293 19.29 7.47 -13.58
C HIS A 293 18.20 6.61 -14.23
N LEU A 294 17.70 5.62 -13.48
CA LEU A 294 16.61 4.75 -13.92
C LEU A 294 15.26 5.48 -13.95
N PRO A 295 14.29 4.96 -14.72
CA PRO A 295 12.89 5.33 -14.55
C PRO A 295 12.45 5.29 -13.06
N GLY A 296 11.58 6.23 -12.68
CA GLY A 296 11.18 6.47 -11.30
C GLY A 296 12.00 7.53 -10.57
N THR A 297 13.10 8.00 -11.16
CA THR A 297 13.87 9.09 -10.59
C THR A 297 13.14 10.42 -10.76
N VAL A 298 13.05 11.21 -9.68
CA VAL A 298 12.50 12.58 -9.72
C VAL A 298 13.65 13.58 -9.81
N LEU A 299 13.57 14.49 -10.77
CA LEU A 299 14.57 15.51 -11.04
C LEU A 299 13.95 16.90 -10.87
N VAL A 300 14.76 17.87 -10.47
CA VAL A 300 14.45 19.30 -10.62
C VAL A 300 15.56 20.00 -11.37
N GLU A 301 15.18 20.70 -12.43
CA GLU A 301 16.09 21.58 -13.16
C GLU A 301 16.19 22.91 -12.42
N THR A 302 17.35 23.23 -11.85
CA THR A 302 17.50 24.35 -10.93
C THR A 302 17.38 25.71 -11.62
N SER A 303 17.69 25.78 -12.92
CA SER A 303 17.59 27.00 -13.73
C SER A 303 16.14 27.41 -14.00
N THR A 304 15.24 26.46 -14.18
CA THR A 304 13.81 26.69 -14.49
C THR A 304 12.88 26.40 -13.31
N ARG A 305 13.39 25.68 -12.29
CA ARG A 305 12.61 25.07 -11.20
C ARG A 305 11.55 24.08 -11.69
N GLN A 306 11.69 23.57 -12.92
CA GLN A 306 10.79 22.56 -13.48
C GLN A 306 11.14 21.18 -12.92
N TYR A 307 10.13 20.48 -12.41
CA TYR A 307 10.26 19.10 -11.94
C TYR A 307 9.96 18.12 -13.07
N TYR A 308 10.64 16.98 -13.05
CA TYR A 308 10.42 15.87 -13.98
C TYR A 308 10.42 14.52 -13.27
N VAL A 309 9.63 13.56 -13.77
CA VAL A 309 9.81 12.13 -13.48
C VAL A 309 10.42 11.45 -14.69
N LEU A 310 11.45 10.61 -14.48
CA LEU A 310 11.95 9.73 -15.53
C LEU A 310 11.03 8.51 -15.70
N ALA A 311 10.71 8.18 -16.95
CA ALA A 311 9.87 7.02 -17.29
C ALA A 311 10.52 6.21 -18.42
N PRO A 312 10.18 4.92 -18.58
CA PRO A 312 10.64 4.14 -19.73
C PRO A 312 10.11 4.75 -21.04
N HIS A 313 10.93 4.75 -22.09
CA HIS A 313 10.47 5.23 -23.39
C HIS A 313 9.53 4.20 -24.05
N PRO A 314 8.33 4.60 -24.50
CA PRO A 314 7.26 3.67 -24.88
C PRO A 314 7.58 2.77 -26.07
N ALA A 315 8.44 3.24 -26.99
CA ALA A 315 8.82 2.47 -28.18
C ALA A 315 10.22 1.83 -28.09
N ASN A 316 11.00 2.14 -27.06
CA ASN A 316 12.36 1.62 -26.92
C ASN A 316 12.75 1.56 -25.44
N PRO A 317 12.76 0.37 -24.83
CA PRO A 317 12.99 0.22 -23.40
C PRO A 317 14.42 0.62 -22.95
N ASP A 318 15.38 0.74 -23.87
CA ASP A 318 16.75 1.14 -23.57
C ASP A 318 16.87 2.66 -23.33
N PHE A 319 15.85 3.44 -23.69
CA PHE A 319 15.81 4.88 -23.48
C PHE A 319 14.86 5.27 -22.36
N VAL A 320 15.19 6.38 -21.70
CA VAL A 320 14.33 7.03 -20.72
C VAL A 320 13.80 8.35 -21.27
N ILE A 321 12.57 8.68 -20.92
CA ILE A 321 11.97 9.99 -21.18
C ILE A 321 11.87 10.78 -19.87
N LYS A 322 11.97 12.11 -19.95
CA LYS A 322 11.60 13.00 -18.86
C LYS A 322 10.18 13.50 -19.07
N ARG A 323 9.32 13.31 -18.07
CA ARG A 323 7.93 13.80 -18.08
C ARG A 323 7.83 15.02 -17.17
N PRO A 324 7.49 16.22 -17.68
CA PRO A 324 7.31 17.40 -16.86
C PRO A 324 6.22 17.19 -15.82
N ILE A 325 6.39 17.72 -14.61
CA ILE A 325 5.35 17.74 -13.58
C ILE A 325 4.81 19.16 -13.48
N GLU A 326 3.52 19.33 -13.72
CA GLU A 326 2.86 20.64 -13.63
C GLU A 326 2.40 20.93 -12.19
N ASP A 327 2.02 19.89 -11.45
CA ASP A 327 1.58 20.01 -10.06
C ASP A 327 2.26 18.96 -9.18
N MET A 328 2.95 19.41 -8.12
CA MET A 328 3.62 18.52 -7.17
C MET A 328 2.66 17.54 -6.48
N ARG A 329 1.35 17.84 -6.43
CA ARG A 329 0.34 16.87 -5.96
C ARG A 329 0.32 15.60 -6.81
N ALA A 330 0.59 15.73 -8.10
CA ALA A 330 0.65 14.57 -9.00
C ALA A 330 1.79 13.60 -8.64
N LEU A 331 2.91 14.10 -8.11
CA LEU A 331 3.96 13.23 -7.57
C LEU A 331 3.46 12.43 -6.37
N GLN A 332 2.72 13.08 -5.47
CA GLN A 332 2.16 12.43 -4.27
C GLN A 332 1.13 11.35 -4.66
N GLU A 333 0.23 11.66 -5.60
CA GLU A 333 -0.76 10.71 -6.14
C GLU A 333 -0.10 9.49 -6.79
N LEU A 334 1.07 9.65 -7.40
CA LEU A 334 1.84 8.57 -8.02
C LEU A 334 2.79 7.85 -7.03
N GLY A 335 2.72 8.17 -5.74
CA GLY A 335 3.53 7.55 -4.70
C GLY A 335 5.02 7.93 -4.74
N TYR A 336 5.38 9.05 -5.38
CA TYR A 336 6.76 9.55 -5.37
C TYR A 336 7.03 10.39 -4.13
N ARG A 337 8.28 10.33 -3.67
CA ARG A 337 8.78 11.10 -2.53
C ARG A 337 9.27 12.48 -2.96
N GLN A 338 8.64 13.54 -2.47
CA GLN A 338 9.01 14.92 -2.78
C GLN A 338 10.32 15.38 -2.13
N ASP A 339 10.80 14.65 -1.11
CA ASP A 339 12.08 14.86 -0.41
C ASP A 339 13.26 14.10 -1.04
N ARG A 340 13.03 13.40 -2.17
CA ARG A 340 14.00 12.56 -2.88
C ARG A 340 14.20 13.03 -4.32
N VAL A 341 14.45 14.32 -4.47
CA VAL A 341 14.55 14.99 -5.77
C VAL A 341 16.00 15.33 -6.07
N ILE A 342 16.49 14.90 -7.23
CA ILE A 342 17.84 15.19 -7.68
C ILE A 342 17.88 16.57 -8.33
N GLU A 343 18.73 17.44 -7.78
CA GLU A 343 18.95 18.78 -8.33
C GLU A 343 19.99 18.76 -9.45
N MET A 344 19.62 19.34 -10.60
CA MET A 344 20.47 19.43 -11.77
C MET A 344 20.39 20.82 -12.40
N GLU A 345 21.51 21.37 -12.86
CA GLU A 345 21.53 22.68 -13.55
C GLU A 345 20.76 22.63 -14.88
N HIS A 346 20.98 21.54 -15.62
CA HIS A 346 20.34 21.24 -16.89
C HIS A 346 19.99 19.75 -16.97
N THR A 347 18.90 19.43 -17.67
CA THR A 347 18.40 18.06 -17.86
C THR A 347 18.64 17.52 -19.28
N ASP A 348 19.62 18.08 -20.00
CA ASP A 348 19.90 17.77 -21.42
C ASP A 348 20.35 16.33 -21.65
N GLN A 349 20.90 15.66 -20.63
CA GLN A 349 21.22 14.23 -20.69
C GLN A 349 19.99 13.34 -20.91
N TYR A 350 18.78 13.90 -20.72
CA TYR A 350 17.50 13.27 -21.01
C TYR A 350 16.81 14.00 -22.17
N PRO A 351 17.14 13.67 -23.42
CA PRO A 351 16.68 14.44 -24.59
C PRO A 351 15.22 14.17 -24.95
N TYR A 352 14.66 13.02 -24.56
CA TYR A 352 13.27 12.65 -24.89
C TYR A 352 12.30 13.19 -23.84
N VAL A 353 11.30 13.95 -24.28
CA VAL A 353 10.27 14.53 -23.41
C VAL A 353 8.94 13.80 -23.65
N GLY A 354 8.33 13.31 -22.57
CA GLY A 354 6.99 12.71 -22.61
C GLY A 354 5.90 13.69 -22.18
N GLU A 355 4.64 13.23 -22.27
CA GLU A 355 3.48 14.03 -21.84
C GLU A 355 3.60 14.48 -20.37
N PRO A 356 3.22 15.73 -20.06
CA PRO A 356 3.20 16.23 -18.69
C PRO A 356 2.36 15.37 -17.74
N ILE A 357 2.76 15.35 -16.49
CA ILE A 357 2.04 14.74 -15.38
C ILE A 357 1.29 15.87 -14.67
N VAL A 358 -0.03 15.74 -14.66
CA VAL A 358 -0.97 16.64 -13.98
C VAL A 358 -1.66 15.88 -12.84
N ALA A 359 -2.03 16.60 -11.78
CA ALA A 359 -2.79 16.00 -10.68
C ALA A 359 -4.20 15.64 -11.16
N SER A 360 -4.72 14.51 -10.70
CA SER A 360 -6.04 14.02 -11.08
C SER A 360 -7.17 14.91 -10.55
N TYR A 361 -6.93 15.66 -9.46
CA TYR A 361 -7.91 16.59 -8.88
C TYR A 361 -7.53 18.06 -9.08
N PRO A 362 -8.48 18.93 -9.49
CA PRO A 362 -8.23 20.36 -9.62
C PRO A 362 -7.90 21.00 -8.25
N ARG A 363 -7.13 22.10 -8.25
CA ARG A 363 -6.96 22.91 -7.03
C ARG A 363 -8.28 23.60 -6.72
N ILE A 364 -8.77 23.39 -5.51
CA ILE A 364 -9.99 24.03 -5.04
C ILE A 364 -9.59 25.40 -4.46
N SER A 365 -9.72 26.45 -5.27
CA SER A 365 -9.53 27.83 -4.81
C SER A 365 -10.86 28.35 -4.25
N LEU A 366 -11.01 28.30 -2.94
CA LEU A 366 -12.08 29.02 -2.25
C LEU A 366 -11.57 30.44 -2.00
N GLU A 367 -12.06 31.43 -2.75
CA GLU A 367 -11.55 32.81 -2.66
C GLU A 367 -12.46 33.73 -1.84
N ARG A 368 -13.67 33.27 -1.53
CA ARG A 368 -14.71 34.04 -0.83
C ARG A 368 -15.44 33.21 0.20
N ASP A 369 -16.07 33.88 1.17
CA ASP A 369 -16.76 33.18 2.25
C ASP A 369 -18.01 32.50 1.69
N LEU A 370 -18.20 31.22 2.00
CA LEU A 370 -19.35 30.45 1.50
C LEU A 370 -20.34 30.17 2.63
N HIS A 371 -21.63 30.35 2.33
CA HIS A 371 -22.72 30.19 3.28
C HIS A 371 -24.00 29.73 2.59
N VAL A 372 -24.99 29.34 3.41
CA VAL A 372 -26.27 28.83 2.92
C VAL A 372 -26.94 29.82 1.96
N GLY A 373 -27.41 29.30 0.83
CA GLY A 373 -28.08 30.07 -0.22
C GLY A 373 -27.18 30.48 -1.38
N MET A 374 -25.86 30.29 -1.26
CA MET A 374 -24.92 30.55 -2.35
C MET A 374 -24.90 29.43 -3.38
N SER A 375 -24.64 29.77 -4.64
CA SER A 375 -24.32 28.80 -5.70
C SER A 375 -23.07 29.23 -6.46
N GLY A 376 -22.35 28.28 -7.05
CA GLY A 376 -21.19 28.57 -7.89
C GLY A 376 -20.25 27.38 -8.08
N GLU A 377 -19.25 27.56 -8.93
CA GLU A 377 -18.14 26.61 -9.12
C GLU A 377 -17.37 26.37 -7.82
N ASP A 378 -17.20 27.40 -7.00
CA ASP A 378 -16.54 27.32 -5.69
C ASP A 378 -17.35 26.54 -4.65
N VAL A 379 -18.68 26.67 -4.67
CA VAL A 379 -19.57 25.83 -3.86
C VAL A 379 -19.53 24.38 -4.33
N ARG A 380 -19.47 24.16 -5.64
CA ARG A 380 -19.32 22.81 -6.21
C ARG A 380 -18.01 22.17 -5.77
N ALA A 381 -16.91 22.89 -5.93
CA ALA A 381 -15.60 22.46 -5.52
C ALA A 381 -15.54 22.18 -4.01
N LEU A 382 -16.13 23.05 -3.17
CA LEU A 382 -16.26 22.78 -1.73
C LEU A 382 -17.00 21.46 -1.45
N GLN A 383 -18.13 21.20 -2.13
CA GLN A 383 -18.90 19.97 -1.93
C GLN A 383 -18.09 18.73 -2.36
N GLU A 384 -17.37 18.81 -3.48
CA GLU A 384 -16.48 17.74 -3.95
C GLU A 384 -15.36 17.46 -2.95
N LEU A 385 -14.75 18.52 -2.38
CA LEU A 385 -13.73 18.38 -1.35
C LEU A 385 -14.26 17.72 -0.09
N LEU A 386 -15.37 18.23 0.46
CA LEU A 386 -15.97 17.67 1.67
C LEU A 386 -16.43 16.22 1.45
N LEU A 387 -16.85 15.87 0.24
CA LEU A 387 -17.18 14.50 -0.14
C LEU A 387 -15.94 13.60 -0.16
N ALA A 388 -14.84 14.06 -0.77
CA ALA A 388 -13.58 13.34 -0.81
C ALA A 388 -12.98 13.13 0.60
N LEU A 389 -13.13 14.13 1.47
CA LEU A 389 -12.72 14.08 2.87
C LEU A 389 -13.69 13.29 3.77
N GLY A 390 -14.81 12.81 3.24
CA GLY A 390 -15.79 12.00 3.96
C GLY A 390 -16.74 12.78 4.89
N TRP A 391 -16.83 14.10 4.76
CA TRP A 391 -17.69 14.98 5.56
C TRP A 391 -19.03 15.30 4.88
N TYR A 392 -19.15 15.09 3.57
CA TYR A 392 -20.37 15.33 2.80
C TYR A 392 -21.08 14.01 2.51
N GLU A 393 -22.16 13.72 3.25
CA GLU A 393 -22.91 12.46 3.14
C GLU A 393 -24.00 12.47 2.06
N HIS A 394 -23.88 13.36 1.07
CA HIS A 394 -24.89 13.51 0.01
C HIS A 394 -24.28 13.18 -1.35
N ASP A 395 -24.93 12.28 -2.08
CA ASP A 395 -24.40 11.71 -3.34
C ASP A 395 -24.39 12.71 -4.51
N GLU A 396 -25.23 13.76 -4.43
CA GLU A 396 -25.30 14.80 -5.45
C GLU A 396 -24.48 16.04 -5.10
N ILE A 397 -23.58 16.40 -6.02
CA ILE A 397 -22.85 17.67 -6.07
C ILE A 397 -23.69 18.65 -6.90
N THR A 398 -24.35 19.59 -6.23
CA THR A 398 -25.33 20.49 -6.87
C THR A 398 -24.75 21.85 -7.22
N GLY A 399 -23.60 22.21 -6.65
CA GLY A 399 -23.06 23.58 -6.70
C GLY A 399 -23.93 24.60 -5.96
N TYR A 400 -24.89 24.15 -5.14
CA TYR A 400 -25.74 24.98 -4.28
C TYR A 400 -25.49 24.68 -2.80
N TYR A 401 -25.18 25.71 -2.03
CA TYR A 401 -24.85 25.63 -0.61
C TYR A 401 -26.15 25.51 0.17
N GLY A 402 -26.68 24.30 0.26
CA GLY A 402 -27.88 23.97 1.00
C GLY A 402 -27.61 23.57 2.45
N VAL A 403 -28.66 23.09 3.12
CA VAL A 403 -28.59 22.58 4.50
C VAL A 403 -27.56 21.47 4.62
N LYS A 404 -27.48 20.56 3.63
CA LYS A 404 -26.52 19.45 3.60
C LYS A 404 -25.07 19.92 3.53
N THR A 405 -24.77 20.94 2.72
CA THR A 405 -23.42 21.51 2.64
C THR A 405 -23.03 22.20 3.94
N ARG A 406 -23.97 22.89 4.59
CA ARG A 406 -23.75 23.48 5.91
C ARG A 406 -23.46 22.42 6.97
N GLU A 407 -24.22 21.33 7.00
CA GLU A 407 -24.04 20.21 7.93
C GLU A 407 -22.63 19.60 7.77
N ALA A 408 -22.20 19.37 6.54
CA ALA A 408 -20.86 18.85 6.23
C ALA A 408 -19.73 19.80 6.65
N VAL A 409 -19.88 21.10 6.37
CA VAL A 409 -18.89 22.10 6.81
C VAL A 409 -18.83 22.17 8.33
N ALA A 410 -19.97 22.12 9.02
CA ALA A 410 -20.00 22.12 10.48
C ALA A 410 -19.34 20.86 11.06
N ALA A 411 -19.57 19.69 10.47
CA ALA A 411 -18.92 18.45 10.88
C ALA A 411 -17.40 18.50 10.68
N TYR A 412 -16.95 19.00 9.52
CA TYR A 412 -15.53 19.23 9.23
C TYR A 412 -14.88 20.21 10.22
N GLN A 413 -15.54 21.34 10.50
CA GLN A 413 -15.06 22.33 11.47
C GLN A 413 -14.92 21.73 12.85
N HIS A 414 -15.93 20.98 13.31
CA HIS A 414 -15.89 20.31 14.61
C HIS A 414 -14.71 19.33 14.71
N ALA A 415 -14.49 18.52 13.67
CA ALA A 415 -13.41 17.54 13.65
C ALA A 415 -12.01 18.17 13.64
N ASN A 416 -11.87 19.36 13.05
CA ASN A 416 -10.60 20.07 12.93
C ASN A 416 -10.41 21.16 14.00
N GLY A 417 -11.26 21.21 15.03
CA GLY A 417 -11.14 22.16 16.14
C GLY A 417 -11.38 23.62 15.74
N LEU A 418 -12.13 23.86 14.66
CA LEU A 418 -12.53 25.17 14.18
C LEU A 418 -13.88 25.59 14.80
N ASP A 419 -14.21 26.88 14.71
CA ASP A 419 -15.53 27.38 15.09
C ASP A 419 -16.64 26.75 14.23
N VAL A 420 -17.51 25.97 14.88
CA VAL A 420 -18.60 25.19 14.24
C VAL A 420 -19.76 26.10 13.84
N THR A 421 -19.55 26.85 12.77
CA THR A 421 -20.51 27.84 12.25
C THR A 421 -21.32 27.28 11.07
N GLY A 422 -20.77 26.29 10.37
CA GLY A 422 -21.26 25.87 9.05
C GLY A 422 -21.07 26.96 8.00
N LEU A 423 -20.19 27.93 8.23
CA LEU A 423 -19.78 28.96 7.28
C LEU A 423 -18.34 28.71 6.88
N VAL A 424 -18.03 28.77 5.60
CA VAL A 424 -16.65 28.64 5.15
C VAL A 424 -15.98 30.01 5.21
N THR A 425 -15.48 30.36 6.39
CA THR A 425 -14.68 31.59 6.62
C THR A 425 -13.24 31.38 6.17
N GLU A 426 -12.45 32.46 6.14
CA GLU A 426 -11.01 32.41 5.84
C GLU A 426 -10.25 31.32 6.62
N GLU A 427 -10.58 31.09 7.89
CA GLU A 427 -9.94 30.05 8.69
C GLU A 427 -10.29 28.64 8.18
N THR A 428 -11.56 28.41 7.86
CA THR A 428 -12.02 27.14 7.28
C THR A 428 -11.41 26.92 5.90
N ARG A 429 -11.29 27.97 5.08
CA ARG A 429 -10.63 27.91 3.76
C ARG A 429 -9.16 27.55 3.86
N ARG A 430 -8.43 28.18 4.80
CA ARG A 430 -7.01 27.87 5.02
C ARG A 430 -6.79 26.43 5.46
N GLN A 431 -7.69 25.91 6.29
CA GLN A 431 -7.61 24.52 6.71
C GLN A 431 -7.93 23.58 5.54
N LEU A 432 -9.01 23.82 4.80
CA LEU A 432 -9.38 23.04 3.60
C LEU A 432 -8.31 23.07 2.51
N ALA A 433 -7.57 24.18 2.35
CA ALA A 433 -6.49 24.29 1.36
C ALA A 433 -5.21 23.50 1.72
N ARG A 434 -5.15 22.92 2.93
CA ARG A 434 -4.04 22.07 3.39
C ARG A 434 -4.36 20.58 3.27
N GLU A 435 -5.63 20.24 3.13
CA GLU A 435 -6.10 18.89 2.81
C GLU A 435 -5.90 18.64 1.31
#